data_AF-A0A965EJH4-F1
#
_entry.id   AF-A0A965EJH4-F1
#
_cell.length_a   1.000
_cell.length_b   1.000
_cell.length_c   1.000
_cell.angle_alpha   90.00
_cell.angle_beta   90.00
_cell.angle_gamma   90.00
#
_symmetry.space_group_name_H-M   'P 1'
#
loop_
_entity.id
_entity.type
_entity.pdbx_description
1 polymer ?
#
loop_
_entity_poly.entity_id
_entity_poly.type
_entity_poly.pdbx_seq_one_letter_code
_entity_poly.pdbx_strand_id
1 'polypeptide(L)'
;MARVSVSQMLHALVDMGRQYLDRPESGDKLAGLVSQCHDLVSAHGEASGTALASRILDEYRALDDDQRIDLLCRLNDVFGVDAEALAEAA
;
A
#
# COMPACT_ATOMS: atom_id res chain seq x y z
N MET A 1 -7.72 21.04 -18.64
CA MET A 1 -6.34 21.09 -18.12
C MET A 1 -6.42 20.86 -16.61
N ALA A 2 -5.94 19.72 -16.11
CA ALA A 2 -5.98 19.41 -14.69
C ALA A 2 -5.02 20.35 -13.94
N ARG A 3 -5.53 21.11 -12.97
CA ARG A 3 -4.70 21.94 -12.09
C ARG A 3 -4.10 21.04 -11.02
N VAL A 4 -2.83 20.68 -11.20
CA VAL A 4 -2.08 19.96 -10.16
C VAL A 4 -1.88 20.90 -8.97
N SER A 5 -2.32 20.48 -7.79
CA SER A 5 -2.18 21.24 -6.55
C SER A 5 -0.75 21.14 -6.02
N VAL A 6 -0.24 22.22 -5.43
CA VAL A 6 1.09 22.25 -4.77
C VAL A 6 1.19 21.15 -3.70
N SER A 7 0.09 20.86 -3.00
CA SER A 7 0.02 19.77 -2.03
C SER A 7 0.34 18.41 -2.67
N GLN A 8 -0.18 18.17 -3.88
CA GLN A 8 0.04 16.92 -4.62
C GLN A 8 1.49 16.76 -5.07
N MET A 9 2.15 17.86 -5.45
CA MET A 9 3.59 17.86 -5.76
C MET A 9 4.44 17.58 -4.51
N LEU A 10 4.06 18.16 -3.37
CA LEU A 10 4.73 17.93 -2.10
C LEU A 10 4.56 16.48 -1.63
N HIS A 11 3.37 15.89 -1.79
CA HIS A 11 3.14 14.48 -1.49
C HIS A 11 4.00 13.57 -2.36
N ALA A 12 4.07 13.82 -3.68
CA ALA A 12 4.95 13.05 -4.57
C ALA A 12 6.43 13.16 -4.20
N LEU A 13 6.86 14.35 -3.73
CA LEU A 13 8.23 14.56 -3.25
C LEU A 13 8.51 13.84 -1.93
N VAL A 14 7.56 13.86 -0.98
CA VAL A 14 7.65 13.15 0.31
C VAL A 14 7.68 11.65 0.09
N ASP A 15 6.86 11.15 -0.82
CA ASP A 15 6.83 9.76 -1.24
C ASP A 15 8.17 9.30 -1.82
N MET A 16 8.74 10.10 -2.73
CA MET A 16 10.09 9.84 -3.25
C MET A 16 11.14 9.90 -2.14
N GLY A 17 11.04 10.87 -1.23
CA GLY A 17 11.93 11.00 -0.08
C GLY A 17 11.89 9.75 0.81
N ARG A 18 10.70 9.24 1.13
CA ARG A 18 10.53 7.98 1.88
C ARG A 18 11.14 6.81 1.14
N GLN A 19 10.96 6.67 -0.17
CA GLN A 19 11.55 5.57 -0.93
C GLN A 19 13.09 5.52 -0.83
N TYR A 20 13.74 6.69 -0.76
CA TYR A 20 15.20 6.77 -0.62
C TYR A 20 15.68 6.66 0.84
N LEU A 21 14.86 7.06 1.81
CA LEU A 21 15.22 7.08 3.23
C LEU A 21 14.83 5.79 3.97
N ASP A 22 13.65 5.23 3.69
CA ASP A 22 13.13 3.98 4.24
C ASP A 22 13.63 2.76 3.47
N ARG A 23 14.91 2.76 3.07
CA ARG A 23 15.58 1.55 2.60
C ARG A 23 16.34 0.92 3.78
N PRO A 24 15.69 0.20 4.72
CA PRO A 24 16.43 -0.69 5.60
C PRO A 24 16.93 -1.84 4.72
N GLU A 25 18.25 -1.99 4.64
CA GLU A 25 18.92 -3.08 3.89
C GLU A 25 18.61 -4.49 4.45
N SER A 26 17.61 -4.66 5.33
CA SER A 26 17.29 -5.92 6.01
C SER A 26 15.83 -6.07 6.49
N GLY A 27 14.89 -5.22 6.04
CA GLY A 27 13.48 -5.31 6.43
C GLY A 27 12.66 -6.30 5.60
N ASP A 28 11.61 -6.90 6.17
CA ASP A 28 10.65 -7.74 5.44
C ASP A 28 9.90 -6.89 4.39
N LYS A 29 10.30 -7.04 3.12
CA LYS A 29 9.72 -6.31 1.99
C LYS A 29 8.21 -6.53 1.86
N LEU A 30 7.72 -7.73 2.19
CA LEU A 30 6.30 -8.04 2.09
C LEU A 30 5.50 -7.34 3.20
N ALA A 31 6.05 -7.24 4.41
CA ALA A 31 5.45 -6.45 5.47
C ALA A 31 5.33 -4.95 5.10
N GLY A 32 6.35 -4.41 4.42
CA GLY A 32 6.29 -3.04 3.88
C GLY A 32 5.17 -2.87 2.86
N LEU A 33 5.01 -3.82 1.94
CA LEU A 33 3.97 -3.77 0.92
C LEU A 33 2.56 -3.92 1.52
N VAL A 34 2.38 -4.74 2.55
CA VAL A 34 1.13 -4.83 3.31
C VAL A 34 0.78 -3.50 3.99
N SER A 35 1.78 -2.81 4.56
CA SER A 35 1.57 -1.47 5.15
C SER A 35 1.10 -0.46 4.11
N GLN A 36 1.66 -0.47 2.90
CA GLN A 36 1.21 0.41 1.82
C GLN A 36 -0.25 0.13 1.41
N CYS A 37 -0.67 -1.15 1.37
CA CYS A 37 -2.06 -1.52 1.13
C CYS A 37 -3.00 -0.98 2.20
N HIS A 38 -2.57 -0.97 3.47
CA HIS A 38 -3.34 -0.38 4.57
C HIS A 38 -3.50 1.13 4.38
N ASP A 39 -2.40 1.82 4.03
CA ASP A 39 -2.42 3.25 3.73
C ASP A 39 -3.36 3.57 2.54
N LEU A 40 -3.42 2.70 1.54
CA LEU A 40 -4.29 2.87 0.36
C LEU A 40 -5.79 2.81 0.71
N VAL A 41 -6.19 1.89 1.58
CA VAL A 41 -7.60 1.78 2.02
C VAL A 41 -7.94 2.75 3.16
N SER A 42 -6.93 3.36 3.78
CA SER A 42 -7.13 4.48 4.69
C SER A 42 -7.58 5.73 3.91
N ALA A 43 -8.31 6.64 4.57
CA ALA A 43 -8.90 7.83 3.94
C ALA A 43 -7.86 8.89 3.49
N HIS A 44 -7.02 8.57 2.51
CA HIS A 44 -6.15 9.52 1.80
C HIS A 44 -6.75 9.83 0.42
N GLY A 45 -6.80 11.13 0.06
CA GLY A 45 -7.54 11.61 -1.11
C GLY A 45 -7.21 10.93 -2.45
N GLU A 46 -8.16 10.96 -3.38
CA GLU A 46 -8.18 10.20 -4.65
C GLU A 46 -6.88 10.26 -5.48
N ALA A 47 -6.27 11.44 -5.56
CA ALA A 47 -5.05 11.65 -6.34
C ALA A 47 -3.80 11.06 -5.66
N SER A 48 -3.78 11.03 -4.32
CA SER A 48 -2.76 10.34 -3.53
C SER A 48 -2.98 8.82 -3.60
N GLY A 49 -4.23 8.37 -3.54
CA GLY A 49 -4.59 6.96 -3.65
C GLY A 49 -4.19 6.34 -4.99
N THR A 50 -4.40 7.05 -6.11
CA THR A 50 -4.04 6.51 -7.44
C THR A 50 -2.54 6.33 -7.63
N ALA A 51 -1.74 7.29 -7.13
CA ALA A 51 -0.28 7.20 -7.19
C ALA A 51 0.24 6.06 -6.30
N LEU A 52 -0.30 5.93 -5.08
CA LEU A 52 0.03 4.85 -4.15
C LEU A 52 -0.35 3.47 -4.71
N ALA A 53 -1.55 3.33 -5.28
CA ALA A 53 -1.99 2.09 -5.92
C ALA A 53 -1.06 1.70 -7.09
N SER A 54 -0.62 2.66 -7.88
CA SER A 54 0.32 2.41 -8.99
C SER A 54 1.66 1.87 -8.47
N ARG A 55 2.20 2.46 -7.39
CA ARG A 55 3.41 1.99 -6.72
C ARG A 55 3.27 0.56 -6.21
N ILE A 56 2.19 0.26 -5.48
CA ILE A 56 1.92 -1.07 -4.94
C ILE A 56 1.91 -2.13 -6.06
N LEU A 57 1.27 -1.82 -7.19
CA LEU A 57 1.22 -2.73 -8.34
C LEU A 57 2.59 -2.95 -8.98
N ASP A 58 3.43 -1.92 -9.05
CA ASP A 58 4.79 -2.05 -9.59
C ASP A 58 5.69 -2.88 -8.66
N GLU A 59 5.57 -2.69 -7.35
CA GLU A 59 6.28 -3.50 -6.35
C GLU A 59 5.82 -4.97 -6.38
N TYR A 60 4.51 -5.21 -6.50
CA TYR A 60 3.92 -6.54 -6.65
C TYR A 60 4.40 -7.25 -7.92
N ARG A 61 4.43 -6.56 -9.06
CA ARG A 61 4.91 -7.11 -10.33
C ARG A 61 6.37 -7.58 -10.24
N ALA A 62 7.18 -6.91 -9.42
CA ALA A 62 8.58 -7.25 -9.19
C ALA A 62 8.79 -8.42 -8.21
N LEU A 63 7.74 -8.97 -7.60
CA LEU A 63 7.81 -10.17 -6.76
C LEU A 63 7.87 -11.44 -7.61
N ASP A 64 8.60 -12.44 -7.12
CA ASP A 64 8.52 -13.82 -7.61
C ASP A 64 7.21 -14.51 -7.18
N ASP A 65 6.95 -15.71 -7.70
CA ASP A 65 5.68 -16.41 -7.49
C ASP A 65 5.46 -16.79 -6.01
N ASP A 66 6.51 -17.21 -5.29
CA ASP A 66 6.43 -17.56 -3.87
C ASP A 66 6.10 -16.32 -3.02
N GLN A 67 6.76 -15.20 -3.31
CA GLN A 67 6.51 -13.91 -2.67
C GLN A 67 5.11 -13.37 -2.96
N ARG A 68 4.58 -13.58 -4.17
CA ARG A 68 3.20 -13.19 -4.51
C ARG A 68 2.19 -13.98 -3.70
N ILE A 69 2.40 -15.30 -3.55
CA ILE A 69 1.54 -16.14 -2.72
C ILE A 69 1.62 -15.71 -1.25
N ASP A 70 2.82 -15.51 -0.70
CA ASP A 70 2.99 -15.05 0.69
C ASP A 70 2.30 -13.68 0.92
N LEU A 71 2.45 -12.73 -0.01
CA LEU A 71 1.73 -11.46 0.06
C LEU A 71 0.21 -11.67 0.09
N LEU A 72 -0.34 -12.48 -0.81
CA LEU A 72 -1.78 -12.72 -0.88
C LEU A 72 -2.32 -13.39 0.40
N CYS A 73 -1.57 -14.32 0.99
CA CYS A 73 -1.90 -14.91 2.29
C CYS A 73 -1.92 -13.84 3.40
N ARG A 74 -0.90 -12.99 3.47
CA ARG A 74 -0.85 -11.89 4.45
C ARG A 74 -1.98 -10.89 4.26
N LEU A 75 -2.34 -10.57 3.02
CA LEU A 75 -3.48 -9.70 2.73
C LEU A 75 -4.80 -10.34 3.19
N ASN A 76 -4.97 -11.65 3.01
CA ASN A 76 -6.13 -12.36 3.54
C ASN A 76 -6.20 -12.29 5.07
N ASP A 77 -5.07 -12.43 5.75
CA ASP A 77 -5.03 -12.39 7.22
C ASP A 77 -5.31 -10.98 7.77
N VAL A 78 -4.86 -9.93 7.08
CA VAL A 78 -4.99 -8.53 7.53
C VAL A 78 -6.31 -7.87 7.08
N PHE A 79 -6.76 -8.14 5.87
CA PHE A 79 -7.96 -7.54 5.28
C PHE A 79 -9.16 -8.49 5.22
N GLY A 80 -9.00 -9.69 5.77
CA GLY A 80 -10.09 -10.63 5.98
C GLY A 80 -11.19 -10.02 6.83
N VAL A 81 -12.44 -10.40 6.55
CA VAL A 81 -13.57 -9.98 7.38
C VAL A 81 -13.51 -10.67 8.73
N ASP A 82 -13.77 -9.92 9.80
CA ASP A 82 -14.03 -10.51 11.11
C ASP A 82 -15.39 -11.22 11.06
N ALA A 83 -15.35 -12.55 10.94
CA ALA A 83 -16.56 -13.36 10.79
C ALA A 83 -17.44 -13.34 12.05
N GLU A 84 -16.85 -13.16 13.23
CA GLU A 84 -17.58 -13.09 14.50
C GLU A 84 -18.30 -11.75 14.60
N ALA A 85 -17.59 -10.64 14.39
CA ALA A 85 -18.19 -9.31 14.36
C ALA A 85 -19.26 -9.18 13.26
N LEU A 86 -19.06 -9.80 12.10
CA LEU A 86 -20.05 -9.84 11.03
C LEU A 86 -21.32 -10.61 11.45
N ALA A 87 -21.17 -11.74 12.12
CA ALA A 87 -22.29 -12.55 12.60
C ALA A 87 -23.09 -11.85 13.70
N GLU A 88 -22.43 -11.11 14.60
CA GLU A 88 -23.09 -10.30 15.63
C GLU A 88 -23.89 -9.12 15.06
N ALA A 89 -23.47 -8.58 13.91
CA ALA A 89 -24.09 -7.42 13.28
C ALA A 89 -25.23 -7.75 12.28
N ALA A 90 -25.42 -9.04 11.94
CA ALA A 90 -26.40 -9.53 10.96
C ALA A 90 -27.76 -9.87 11.59
#